data_AF-A0A0Q4Z1T7-F1
#
_entry.id   AF-A0A0Q4Z1T7-F1
#
_cell.length_a   1.000
_cell.length_b   1.000
_cell.length_c   1.000
_cell.angle_alpha   90.00
_cell.angle_beta   90.00
_cell.angle_gamma   90.00
#
_symmetry.space_group_name_H-M   'P 1'
#
loop_
_entity.id
_entity.type
_entity.pdbx_description
1 polymer ?
#
loop_
_entity_poly.entity_id
_entity_poly.type
_entity_poly.pdbx_seq_one_letter_code
_entity_poly.pdbx_strand_id
1 'polypeptide(L)'
;MEGSVPRRNSGPRLWLRPAEQGKDGGTERLAQWHLKDDGGVRKPVGCFARDVRGLKGAAKAEALAFNEAEEARAHQALAAYITAKHTPSVQKGRGAGEILVVDVLLMWGERVVQKKVEDLRAEDAKAGLVHAKPAIYEGRAVRCMARLVQLGEWWQGKTLADVDGDSCDEYVAWRCGQAWKSARPDDTGNEARTVSPQGARRELEDMRAAINWHRGRGYCREIVEVSLPAKGKKKEHHLTRHDAAHLLLGMWRKREVMSVRKDSPTRAGEKVLSKKRPHRHLTRFTLLGIYTGTRAGAIATAAFERIPGRSWLDLETGMFHRLAVGQGETNKRQPPVRIPDRLLAHIRRWKRLGVSKDYVVEFNGAPVEQVNKGFGVALADAGLQGSPHMLRHTCASWLLQRGVRSWDAAHYLGMSERILLETYAHWHASYQASIAGGRKRERPAAELHDAFSVHYHRDQDLALAMANRDARLKRRGLKRRSLTTAAKAA
;
A
#
# COMPACT_ATOMS: atom_id res chain seq x y z
N MET A 1 32.97 -13.45 57.88
CA MET A 1 32.30 -13.92 56.66
C MET A 1 32.47 -12.86 55.59
N GLU A 2 33.60 -12.89 54.87
CA GLU A 2 33.81 -12.00 53.72
C GLU A 2 32.87 -12.42 52.59
N GLY A 3 31.96 -11.52 52.20
CA GLY A 3 31.05 -11.73 51.10
C GLY A 3 31.82 -11.82 49.79
N SER A 4 31.80 -12.99 49.18
CA SER A 4 32.23 -13.23 47.79
C SER A 4 31.60 -12.17 46.87
N VAL A 5 32.42 -11.24 46.40
CA VAL A 5 32.05 -10.29 45.34
C VAL A 5 31.60 -11.11 44.12
N PRO A 6 30.36 -10.94 43.61
CA PRO A 6 29.90 -11.67 42.43
C PRO A 6 30.83 -11.35 41.26
N ARG A 7 31.37 -12.40 40.60
CA ARG A 7 32.27 -12.26 39.45
C ARG A 7 31.62 -11.31 38.42
N ARG A 8 32.31 -10.21 38.09
CA ARG A 8 31.91 -9.32 36.99
C ARG A 8 31.76 -10.15 35.72
N ASN A 9 30.54 -10.19 35.19
CA ASN A 9 30.22 -10.82 33.91
C ASN A 9 31.10 -10.16 32.83
N SER A 10 31.99 -10.93 32.21
CA SER A 10 32.95 -10.44 31.22
C SER A 10 32.35 -10.37 29.80
N GLY A 11 31.16 -10.97 29.61
CA GLY A 11 30.45 -11.02 28.34
C GLY A 11 31.14 -11.88 27.27
N PRO A 12 30.51 -11.97 26.09
CA PRO A 12 31.11 -12.59 24.92
C PRO A 12 32.42 -11.90 24.54
N ARG A 13 33.49 -12.68 24.37
CA ARG A 13 34.83 -12.18 24.02
C ARG A 13 35.59 -13.15 23.13
N LEU A 14 36.60 -12.64 22.44
CA LEU A 14 37.55 -13.46 21.72
C LEU A 14 38.62 -13.99 22.66
N TRP A 15 39.05 -15.22 22.41
CA TRP A 15 40.18 -15.86 23.07
C TRP A 15 41.00 -16.61 22.02
N LEU A 16 42.28 -16.29 21.93
CA LEU A 16 43.22 -17.01 21.06
C LEU A 16 43.69 -18.27 21.80
N ARG A 17 43.28 -19.44 21.29
CA ARG A 17 43.83 -20.71 21.73
C ARG A 17 45.28 -20.80 21.22
N PRO A 18 46.26 -21.07 22.09
CA PRO A 18 47.65 -21.25 21.68
C PRO A 18 47.82 -22.38 20.65
N ALA A 19 48.85 -22.26 19.82
CA ALA A 19 49.24 -23.33 18.89
C ALA A 19 49.70 -24.58 19.65
N GLU A 20 49.41 -25.76 19.11
CA GLU A 20 49.93 -27.04 19.64
C GLU A 20 51.19 -27.41 18.87
N GLN A 21 52.27 -27.68 19.61
CA GLN A 21 53.54 -28.16 19.04
C GLN A 21 53.55 -29.69 19.08
N GLY A 22 53.91 -30.30 17.95
CA GLY A 22 54.15 -31.74 17.86
C GLY A 22 55.44 -32.14 18.55
N LYS A 23 55.64 -33.45 18.75
CA LYS A 23 56.81 -34.02 19.45
C LYS A 23 58.16 -33.65 18.82
N ASP A 24 58.16 -33.27 17.55
CA ASP A 24 59.36 -32.92 16.76
C ASP A 24 59.67 -31.41 16.76
N GLY A 25 58.95 -30.61 17.57
CA GLY A 25 59.09 -29.15 17.62
C GLY A 25 58.39 -28.39 16.50
N GLY A 26 57.80 -29.09 15.52
CA GLY A 26 56.94 -28.50 14.48
C GLY A 26 55.55 -28.08 15.01
N THR A 27 54.91 -27.12 14.35
CA THR A 27 53.53 -26.72 14.71
C THR A 27 52.52 -27.73 14.18
N GLU A 28 51.88 -28.49 15.07
CA GLU A 28 50.87 -29.50 14.72
C GLU A 28 49.48 -28.86 14.50
N ARG A 29 49.15 -27.81 15.26
CA ARG A 29 47.97 -26.97 15.03
C ARG A 29 48.29 -25.50 15.23
N LEU A 30 47.90 -24.68 14.26
CA LEU A 30 47.99 -23.21 14.38
C LEU A 30 47.15 -22.69 15.54
N ALA A 31 47.56 -21.56 16.10
CA ALA A 31 46.75 -20.85 17.09
C ALA A 31 45.41 -20.46 16.44
N GLN A 32 44.30 -20.65 17.16
CA GLN A 32 42.96 -20.47 16.62
C GLN A 32 42.14 -19.55 17.51
N TRP A 33 41.38 -18.64 16.91
CA TRP A 33 40.45 -17.78 17.63
C TRP A 33 39.17 -18.54 18.00
N HIS A 34 38.72 -18.36 19.25
CA HIS A 34 37.48 -18.89 19.78
C HIS A 34 36.64 -17.78 20.41
N LEU A 35 35.31 -17.91 20.30
CA LEU A 35 34.35 -17.16 21.08
C LEU A 35 34.18 -17.80 22.45
N LYS A 36 34.33 -16.99 23.50
CA LYS A 36 34.07 -17.37 24.89
C LYS A 36 32.94 -16.53 25.44
N ASP A 37 31.93 -17.17 26.02
CA ASP A 37 30.83 -16.50 26.70
C ASP A 37 30.68 -17.08 28.12
N ASP A 38 30.12 -16.28 29.03
CA ASP A 38 30.06 -16.61 30.45
C ASP A 38 29.04 -17.72 30.77
N GLY A 39 28.18 -18.07 29.80
CA GLY A 39 27.37 -19.30 29.80
C GLY A 39 28.15 -20.59 29.47
N GLY A 40 29.48 -20.58 29.52
CA GLY A 40 30.33 -21.75 29.26
C GLY A 40 30.55 -22.06 27.78
N VAL A 41 30.08 -21.21 26.87
CA VAL A 41 30.24 -21.41 25.42
C VAL A 41 31.71 -21.18 25.03
N ARG A 42 32.31 -22.16 24.35
CA ARG A 42 33.59 -22.04 23.65
C ARG A 42 33.44 -22.55 22.21
N LYS A 43 33.37 -21.65 21.23
CA LYS A 43 33.16 -22.02 19.82
C LYS A 43 34.30 -21.50 18.94
N PRO A 44 34.97 -22.35 18.14
CA PRO A 44 35.97 -21.87 17.19
C PRO A 44 35.29 -20.99 16.12
N VAL A 45 35.93 -19.87 15.74
CA VAL A 45 35.42 -18.97 14.68
C VAL A 45 36.01 -19.25 13.30
N GLY A 46 36.98 -20.16 13.21
CA GLY A 46 37.65 -20.50 11.95
C GLY A 46 38.72 -19.49 11.50
N CYS A 47 39.16 -18.59 12.39
CA CYS A 47 40.26 -17.66 12.17
C CYS A 47 41.50 -18.11 12.96
N PHE A 48 42.70 -17.92 12.41
CA PHE A 48 43.96 -18.43 12.94
C PHE A 48 45.02 -17.34 13.15
N ALA A 49 46.07 -17.65 13.90
CA ALA A 49 47.26 -16.81 14.04
C ALA A 49 48.54 -17.62 13.80
N ARG A 50 49.44 -17.06 12.98
CA ARG A 50 50.79 -17.57 12.72
C ARG A 50 51.74 -17.13 13.83
N ASP A 51 52.66 -18.02 14.21
CA ASP A 51 53.76 -17.66 15.09
C ASP A 51 54.77 -16.78 14.34
N VAL A 52 55.07 -15.62 14.89
CA VAL A 52 56.01 -14.64 14.30
C VAL A 52 57.38 -14.68 14.96
N ARG A 53 57.58 -15.50 16.00
CA ARG A 53 58.86 -15.64 16.70
C ARG A 53 59.88 -16.28 15.75
N GLY A 54 61.02 -15.62 15.58
CA GLY A 54 62.11 -16.11 14.72
C GLY A 54 62.02 -15.68 13.24
N LEU A 55 60.88 -15.16 12.76
CA LEU A 55 60.75 -14.64 11.40
C LEU A 55 61.46 -13.27 11.25
N LYS A 56 62.06 -13.01 10.09
CA LYS A 56 62.72 -11.74 9.73
C LYS A 56 62.31 -11.28 8.33
N GLY A 57 62.44 -9.98 8.07
CA GLY A 57 62.20 -9.39 6.75
C GLY A 57 60.77 -9.62 6.21
N ALA A 58 60.66 -9.92 4.92
CA ALA A 58 59.39 -10.10 4.22
C ALA A 58 58.48 -11.18 4.84
N ALA A 59 59.06 -12.29 5.31
CA ALA A 59 58.30 -13.37 5.94
C ALA A 59 57.61 -12.95 7.25
N LYS A 60 58.24 -12.05 8.02
CA LYS A 60 57.63 -11.48 9.24
C LYS A 60 56.49 -10.52 8.89
N ALA A 61 56.68 -9.68 7.87
CA ALA A 61 55.65 -8.74 7.42
C ALA A 61 54.40 -9.46 6.89
N GLU A 62 54.58 -10.53 6.09
CA GLU A 62 53.48 -11.34 5.58
C GLU A 62 52.70 -12.04 6.71
N ALA A 63 53.39 -12.60 7.70
CA ALA A 63 52.76 -13.26 8.84
C ALA A 63 51.98 -12.28 9.73
N LEU A 64 52.47 -11.04 9.91
CA LEU A 64 51.74 -9.99 10.63
C LEU A 64 50.48 -9.55 9.87
N ALA A 65 50.59 -9.30 8.56
CA ALA A 65 49.43 -8.93 7.74
C ALA A 65 48.35 -10.03 7.71
N PHE A 66 48.76 -11.30 7.67
CA PHE A 66 47.84 -12.43 7.80
C PHE A 66 47.14 -12.43 9.17
N ASN A 67 47.88 -12.23 10.25
CA ASN A 67 47.33 -12.20 11.61
C ASN A 67 46.33 -11.05 11.80
N GLU A 68 46.64 -9.85 11.30
CA GLU A 68 45.73 -8.69 11.36
C GLU A 68 44.42 -8.96 10.61
N ALA A 69 44.49 -9.55 9.40
CA ALA A 69 43.31 -9.89 8.61
C ALA A 69 42.45 -10.98 9.28
N GLU A 70 43.07 -11.96 9.92
CA GLU A 70 42.38 -13.01 10.68
C GLU A 70 41.76 -12.50 11.98
N GLU A 71 42.45 -11.60 12.68
CA GLU A 71 41.92 -10.94 13.88
C GLU A 71 40.70 -10.07 13.52
N ALA A 72 40.77 -9.29 12.43
CA ALA A 72 39.61 -8.53 11.95
C ALA A 72 38.40 -9.42 11.65
N ARG A 73 38.61 -10.58 11.00
CA ARG A 73 37.54 -11.58 10.76
C ARG A 73 37.01 -12.18 12.06
N ALA A 74 37.87 -12.46 13.04
CA ALA A 74 37.46 -12.92 14.36
C ALA A 74 36.59 -11.87 15.09
N HIS A 75 36.95 -10.59 15.02
CA HIS A 75 36.16 -9.49 15.58
C HIS A 75 34.78 -9.36 14.92
N GLN A 76 34.69 -9.54 13.60
CA GLN A 76 33.40 -9.60 12.91
C GLN A 76 32.54 -10.78 13.38
N ALA A 77 33.15 -11.97 13.60
CA ALA A 77 32.45 -13.12 14.13
C ALA A 77 31.94 -12.90 15.58
N LEU A 78 32.71 -12.21 16.42
CA LEU A 78 32.27 -11.78 17.75
C LEU A 78 31.11 -10.79 17.67
N ALA A 79 31.19 -9.79 16.82
CA ALA A 79 30.10 -8.83 16.62
C ALA A 79 28.81 -9.52 16.15
N ALA A 80 28.91 -10.47 15.22
CA ALA A 80 27.77 -11.29 14.78
C ALA A 80 27.19 -12.14 15.91
N TYR A 81 28.04 -12.74 16.75
CA TYR A 81 27.60 -13.51 17.91
C TYR A 81 26.89 -12.66 18.97
N ILE A 82 27.44 -11.49 19.30
CA ILE A 82 26.83 -10.54 20.24
C ILE A 82 25.47 -10.09 19.69
N THR A 83 25.41 -9.72 18.40
CA THR A 83 24.17 -9.30 17.74
C THR A 83 23.11 -10.41 17.77
N ALA A 84 23.49 -11.66 17.53
CA ALA A 84 22.58 -12.79 17.55
C ALA A 84 22.03 -13.11 18.96
N LYS A 85 22.78 -12.80 20.02
CA LYS A 85 22.35 -12.97 21.41
C LYS A 85 21.69 -11.73 22.02
N HIS A 86 21.80 -10.57 21.37
CA HIS A 86 21.32 -9.31 21.91
C HIS A 86 19.82 -9.38 22.18
N THR A 87 19.45 -9.32 23.46
CA THR A 87 18.07 -9.30 23.91
C THR A 87 17.79 -7.93 24.53
N PRO A 88 16.88 -7.14 23.96
CA PRO A 88 16.53 -5.83 24.50
C PRO A 88 16.12 -5.92 25.97
N SER A 89 16.65 -5.03 26.81
CA SER A 89 16.36 -5.04 28.25
C SER A 89 14.90 -4.70 28.53
N VAL A 90 14.27 -5.48 29.42
CA VAL A 90 12.90 -5.27 29.92
C VAL A 90 12.87 -4.59 31.30
N GLN A 91 14.01 -4.10 31.77
CA GLN A 91 14.09 -3.37 33.03
C GLN A 91 13.21 -2.11 32.96
N LYS A 92 12.42 -1.92 34.01
CA LYS A 92 11.50 -0.77 34.13
C LYS A 92 12.22 0.46 34.65
N GLY A 93 11.65 1.62 34.34
CA GLY A 93 12.09 2.89 34.91
C GLY A 93 13.48 3.31 34.45
N ARG A 94 13.90 2.99 33.22
CA ARG A 94 15.18 3.44 32.66
C ARG A 94 15.06 4.89 32.15
N GLY A 95 16.18 5.62 32.15
CA GLY A 95 16.25 6.94 31.53
C GLY A 95 16.26 6.84 29.99
N ALA A 96 15.84 7.89 29.28
CA ALA A 96 15.78 7.83 27.81
C ALA A 96 17.17 7.62 27.18
N GLY A 97 18.21 8.24 27.77
CA GLY A 97 19.60 8.10 27.30
C GLY A 97 20.22 6.71 27.50
N GLU A 98 19.56 5.81 28.22
CA GLU A 98 20.03 4.43 28.39
C GLU A 98 19.40 3.45 27.38
N ILE A 99 18.32 3.87 26.72
CA ILE A 99 17.48 3.01 25.90
C ILE A 99 17.78 3.28 24.43
N LEU A 100 18.30 2.29 23.71
CA LEU A 100 18.50 2.39 22.27
C LEU A 100 17.15 2.42 21.54
N VAL A 101 17.03 3.27 20.52
CA VAL A 101 15.83 3.32 19.66
C VAL A 101 15.61 1.96 19.00
N VAL A 102 16.68 1.32 18.52
CA VAL A 102 16.63 0.01 17.86
C VAL A 102 16.04 -1.08 18.77
N ASP A 103 16.38 -1.06 20.06
CA ASP A 103 15.83 -2.00 21.05
C ASP A 103 14.31 -1.86 21.18
N VAL A 104 13.82 -0.61 21.19
CA VAL A 104 12.38 -0.31 21.22
C VAL A 104 11.69 -0.82 19.96
N LEU A 105 12.29 -0.60 18.78
CA LEU A 105 11.74 -1.05 17.50
C LEU A 105 11.71 -2.59 17.41
N LEU A 106 12.76 -3.27 17.87
CA LEU A 106 12.82 -4.74 17.92
C LEU A 106 11.73 -5.30 18.84
N MET A 107 11.63 -4.77 20.06
CA MET A 107 10.58 -5.19 21.00
C MET A 107 9.18 -4.97 20.44
N TRP A 108 8.94 -3.83 19.78
CA TRP A 108 7.66 -3.54 19.14
C TRP A 108 7.35 -4.51 17.98
N GLY A 109 8.33 -4.77 17.12
CA GLY A 109 8.20 -5.71 16.01
C GLY A 109 7.84 -7.11 16.48
N GLU A 110 8.54 -7.63 17.48
CA GLU A 110 8.30 -8.97 18.04
C GLU A 110 6.99 -9.01 18.86
N ARG A 111 6.88 -8.17 19.89
CA ARG A 111 5.86 -8.32 20.95
C ARG A 111 4.51 -7.71 20.59
N VAL A 112 4.44 -6.93 19.51
CA VAL A 112 3.20 -6.31 19.06
C VAL A 112 2.88 -6.70 17.63
N VAL A 113 3.80 -6.50 16.69
CA VAL A 113 3.50 -6.75 15.27
C VAL A 113 3.39 -8.25 15.01
N GLN A 114 4.39 -9.06 15.38
CA GLN A 114 4.37 -10.51 15.18
C GLN A 114 3.35 -11.19 16.08
N LYS A 115 3.32 -10.85 17.37
CA LYS A 115 2.31 -11.38 18.29
C LYS A 115 0.87 -11.18 17.77
N LYS A 116 0.56 -10.01 17.19
CA LYS A 116 -0.78 -9.78 16.63
C LYS A 116 -1.07 -10.66 15.40
N VAL A 117 -0.05 -11.00 14.61
CA VAL A 117 -0.20 -11.94 13.49
C VAL A 117 -0.48 -13.34 14.01
N GLU A 118 0.22 -13.78 15.06
CA GLU A 118 0.01 -15.08 15.71
C GLU A 118 -1.40 -15.19 16.29
N ASP A 119 -1.84 -14.18 17.04
CA ASP A 119 -3.20 -14.13 17.60
C ASP A 119 -4.26 -14.25 16.50
N LEU A 120 -4.12 -13.50 15.40
CA LEU A 120 -5.05 -13.53 14.27
C LEU A 120 -5.01 -14.87 13.52
N ARG A 121 -3.84 -15.51 13.39
CA ARG A 121 -3.73 -16.87 12.83
C ARG A 121 -4.44 -17.89 13.69
N ALA A 122 -4.33 -17.77 15.01
CA ALA A 122 -5.03 -18.65 15.94
C ALA A 122 -6.56 -18.45 15.87
N GLU A 123 -7.02 -17.22 15.72
CA GLU A 123 -8.44 -16.90 15.47
C GLU A 123 -8.94 -17.52 14.15
N ASP A 124 -8.18 -17.37 13.06
CA ASP A 124 -8.53 -17.96 11.76
C ASP A 124 -8.54 -19.50 11.79
N ALA A 125 -7.57 -20.11 12.48
CA ALA A 125 -7.52 -21.56 12.68
C ALA A 125 -8.74 -22.06 13.47
N LYS A 126 -9.13 -21.34 14.53
CA LYS A 126 -10.35 -21.64 15.31
C LYS A 126 -11.62 -21.51 14.47
N ALA A 127 -11.63 -20.58 13.51
CA ALA A 127 -12.75 -20.36 12.59
C ALA A 127 -12.74 -21.28 11.36
N GLY A 128 -11.73 -22.15 11.19
CA GLY A 128 -11.58 -23.01 10.01
C GLY A 128 -11.34 -22.22 8.71
N LEU A 129 -10.85 -20.99 8.79
CA LEU A 129 -10.61 -20.13 7.64
C LEU A 129 -9.29 -20.50 6.97
N VAL A 130 -9.35 -20.91 5.70
CA VAL A 130 -8.17 -21.19 4.88
C VAL A 130 -7.98 -20.07 3.87
N HIS A 131 -6.86 -19.36 3.95
CA HIS A 131 -6.52 -18.32 2.97
C HIS A 131 -5.70 -18.91 1.82
N ALA A 132 -6.20 -18.78 0.59
CA ALA A 132 -5.44 -19.15 -0.61
C ALA A 132 -4.20 -18.27 -0.88
N LYS A 133 -4.08 -17.14 -0.17
CA LYS A 133 -2.98 -16.17 -0.24
C LYS A 133 -2.64 -15.69 1.16
N PRO A 134 -1.45 -15.10 1.40
CA PRO A 134 -1.13 -14.50 2.68
C PRO A 134 -2.24 -13.56 3.13
N ALA A 135 -2.68 -13.72 4.37
CA ALA A 135 -3.81 -12.97 4.89
C ALA A 135 -3.49 -11.46 4.92
N ILE A 136 -4.52 -10.61 4.87
CA ILE A 136 -4.33 -9.16 4.81
C ILE A 136 -3.51 -8.64 6.00
N TYR A 137 -3.67 -9.23 7.19
CA TYR A 137 -2.91 -8.85 8.38
C TYR A 137 -1.42 -9.18 8.26
N GLU A 138 -1.07 -10.31 7.64
CA GLU A 138 0.34 -10.68 7.38
C GLU A 138 0.98 -9.68 6.44
N GLY A 139 0.30 -9.34 5.34
CA GLY A 139 0.79 -8.31 4.41
C GLY A 139 0.93 -6.92 5.06
N ARG A 140 0.12 -6.60 6.08
CA ARG A 140 0.30 -5.37 6.88
C ARG A 140 1.51 -5.47 7.80
N ALA A 141 1.72 -6.60 8.46
CA ALA A 141 2.87 -6.85 9.32
C ALA A 141 4.17 -6.76 8.52
N VAL A 142 4.27 -7.43 7.37
CA VAL A 142 5.45 -7.37 6.48
C VAL A 142 5.80 -5.92 6.10
N ARG A 143 4.80 -5.11 5.75
CA ARG A 143 5.01 -3.68 5.44
C ARG A 143 5.47 -2.87 6.66
N CYS A 144 5.00 -3.20 7.86
CA CYS A 144 5.43 -2.55 9.09
C CYS A 144 6.88 -2.93 9.42
N MET A 145 7.22 -4.21 9.38
CA MET A 145 8.59 -4.70 9.58
C MET A 145 9.57 -4.06 8.60
N ALA A 146 9.20 -3.94 7.33
CA ALA A 146 10.02 -3.24 6.34
C ALA A 146 10.34 -1.78 6.72
N ARG A 147 9.36 -1.06 7.30
CA ARG A 147 9.55 0.32 7.82
C ARG A 147 10.42 0.33 9.08
N LEU A 148 10.23 -0.63 10.00
CA LEU A 148 11.08 -0.77 11.19
C LEU A 148 12.55 -1.00 10.82
N VAL A 149 12.83 -1.76 9.76
CA VAL A 149 14.21 -1.92 9.25
C VAL A 149 14.79 -0.59 8.79
N GLN A 150 14.02 0.24 8.07
CA GLN A 150 14.49 1.55 7.60
C GLN A 150 14.73 2.52 8.76
N LEU A 151 13.91 2.45 9.82
CA LEU A 151 14.13 3.21 11.05
C LEU A 151 15.39 2.70 11.77
N GLY A 152 15.54 1.38 11.91
CA GLY A 152 16.68 0.78 12.59
C GLY A 152 18.03 1.14 11.96
N GLU A 153 18.08 1.32 10.64
CA GLU A 153 19.28 1.75 9.91
C GLU A 153 19.72 3.17 10.28
N TRP A 154 18.79 4.14 10.34
CA TRP A 154 19.13 5.53 10.72
C TRP A 154 19.36 5.71 12.21
N TRP A 155 18.54 5.06 13.03
CA TRP A 155 18.56 5.19 14.48
C TRP A 155 19.55 4.22 15.14
N GLN A 156 20.40 3.57 14.36
CA GLN A 156 21.43 2.68 14.88
C GLN A 156 22.38 3.44 15.79
N GLY A 157 22.60 2.92 17.00
CA GLY A 157 23.45 3.56 18.02
C GLY A 157 22.83 4.77 18.72
N LYS A 158 21.67 5.27 18.26
CA LYS A 158 20.96 6.38 18.89
C LYS A 158 20.06 5.88 20.02
N THR A 159 19.96 6.69 21.06
CA THR A 159 19.13 6.48 22.24
C THR A 159 17.81 7.22 22.13
N LEU A 160 16.87 6.94 23.04
CA LEU A 160 15.61 7.68 23.08
C LEU A 160 15.79 9.17 23.44
N ALA A 161 16.89 9.54 24.10
CA ALA A 161 17.20 10.94 24.37
C ALA A 161 17.62 11.73 23.11
N ASP A 162 18.11 11.03 22.08
CA ASP A 162 18.52 11.63 20.80
C ASP A 162 17.32 11.85 19.85
N VAL A 163 16.10 11.55 20.29
CA VAL A 163 14.87 11.70 19.50
C VAL A 163 14.26 13.06 19.81
N ASP A 164 14.41 13.99 18.87
CA ASP A 164 13.89 15.35 18.96
C ASP A 164 13.37 15.82 17.58
N GLY A 165 13.02 17.11 17.48
CA GLY A 165 12.52 17.70 16.24
C GLY A 165 13.55 17.68 15.11
N ASP A 166 14.80 18.05 15.42
CA ASP A 166 15.88 18.21 14.46
C ASP A 166 16.31 16.83 13.93
N SER A 167 16.47 15.85 14.82
CA SER A 167 16.84 14.48 14.43
C SER A 167 15.73 13.77 13.64
N CYS A 168 14.46 14.12 13.85
CA CYS A 168 13.35 13.69 13.01
C CYS A 168 13.35 14.36 11.62
N ASP A 169 13.70 15.64 11.52
CA ASP A 169 13.79 16.36 10.25
C ASP A 169 14.99 15.89 9.42
N GLU A 170 16.14 15.64 10.06
CA GLU A 170 17.30 14.99 9.44
C GLU A 170 16.96 13.60 8.92
N TYR A 171 16.21 12.80 9.68
CA TYR A 171 15.71 11.51 9.23
C TYR A 171 14.86 11.67 7.96
N VAL A 172 13.94 12.64 7.94
CA VAL A 172 13.08 12.88 6.78
C VAL A 172 13.92 13.27 5.55
N ALA A 173 14.91 14.14 5.72
CA ALA A 173 15.84 14.52 4.65
C ALA A 173 16.63 13.30 4.13
N TRP A 174 17.20 12.50 5.04
CA TRP A 174 17.90 11.26 4.72
C TRP A 174 17.01 10.28 3.95
N ARG A 175 15.76 10.08 4.39
CA ARG A 175 14.82 9.19 3.68
C ARG A 175 14.48 9.71 2.30
N CYS A 176 14.21 11.00 2.15
CA CYS A 176 13.80 11.59 0.89
C CYS A 176 14.90 11.61 -0.17
N GLY A 177 16.18 11.53 0.25
CA GLY A 177 17.31 11.33 -0.66
C GLY A 177 17.41 9.91 -1.25
N GLN A 178 16.68 8.93 -0.73
CA GLN A 178 16.77 7.55 -1.19
C GLN A 178 15.80 7.22 -2.31
N ALA A 179 16.29 6.43 -3.28
CA ALA A 179 15.45 5.82 -4.30
C ALA A 179 14.56 4.72 -3.71
N TRP A 180 13.37 4.54 -4.29
CA TRP A 180 12.52 3.41 -3.95
C TRP A 180 13.23 2.09 -4.30
N LYS A 181 13.19 1.10 -3.39
CA LYS A 181 13.78 -0.23 -3.64
C LYS A 181 13.25 -0.93 -4.90
N SER A 182 12.02 -0.61 -5.30
CA SER A 182 11.38 -1.13 -6.52
C SER A 182 11.65 -0.28 -7.76
N ALA A 183 12.35 0.85 -7.65
CA ALA A 183 12.76 1.60 -8.81
C ALA A 183 13.79 0.77 -9.60
N ARG A 184 13.58 0.72 -10.91
CA ARG A 184 14.44 0.03 -11.87
C ARG A 184 14.72 1.01 -13.02
N PRO A 185 15.54 2.05 -12.78
CA PRO A 185 15.82 3.06 -13.79
C PRO A 185 16.44 2.43 -15.04
N ASP A 186 17.32 1.43 -14.87
CA ASP A 186 17.97 0.72 -15.97
C ASP A 186 16.98 -0.05 -16.86
N ASP A 187 15.95 -0.67 -16.26
CA ASP A 187 14.94 -1.43 -17.02
C ASP A 187 13.88 -0.52 -17.65
N THR A 188 13.57 0.62 -17.02
CA THR A 188 12.39 1.44 -17.37
C THR A 188 12.73 2.73 -18.11
N GLY A 189 13.99 3.17 -18.09
CA GLY A 189 14.45 4.44 -18.65
C GLY A 189 13.89 5.68 -17.94
N ASN A 190 13.19 5.52 -16.81
CA ASN A 190 12.65 6.63 -16.01
C ASN A 190 13.56 6.89 -14.81
N GLU A 191 13.67 8.14 -14.40
CA GLU A 191 14.40 8.52 -13.18
C GLU A 191 13.89 7.73 -11.95
N ALA A 192 14.82 7.36 -11.08
CA ALA A 192 14.50 6.61 -9.88
C ALA A 192 13.63 7.47 -8.96
N ARG A 193 12.37 7.06 -8.79
CA ARG A 193 11.46 7.74 -7.87
C ARG A 193 12.02 7.69 -6.45
N THR A 194 12.13 8.86 -5.82
CA THR A 194 12.57 8.99 -4.43
C THR A 194 11.42 8.83 -3.43
N VAL A 195 11.78 8.56 -2.18
CA VAL A 195 10.81 8.49 -1.07
C VAL A 195 10.22 9.87 -0.83
N SER A 196 8.90 9.95 -0.67
CA SER A 196 8.24 11.22 -0.37
C SER A 196 8.25 11.52 1.13
N PRO A 197 8.11 12.78 1.56
CA PRO A 197 7.99 13.14 2.97
C PRO A 197 6.86 12.41 3.69
N GLN A 198 5.76 12.09 2.99
CA GLN A 198 4.66 11.29 3.57
C GLN A 198 5.02 9.82 3.78
N GLY A 199 5.97 9.27 3.00
CA GLY A 199 6.54 7.96 3.26
C GLY A 199 7.32 7.96 4.58
N ALA A 200 8.24 8.92 4.74
CA ALA A 200 9.00 9.11 5.97
C ALA A 200 8.09 9.42 7.18
N ARG A 201 7.04 10.23 7.00
CA ARG A 201 6.01 10.46 8.03
C ARG A 201 5.40 9.15 8.52
N ARG A 202 5.09 8.22 7.62
CA ARG A 202 4.47 6.94 7.99
C ARG A 202 5.43 6.04 8.77
N GLU A 203 6.73 6.13 8.49
CA GLU A 203 7.77 5.45 9.26
C GLU A 203 7.84 6.04 10.67
N LEU A 204 7.94 7.36 10.81
CA LEU A 204 7.93 8.04 12.10
C LEU A 204 6.63 7.81 12.90
N GLU A 205 5.48 7.66 12.25
CA GLU A 205 4.24 7.26 12.92
C GLU A 205 4.32 5.87 13.57
N ASP A 206 5.02 4.91 12.95
CA ASP A 206 5.26 3.59 13.53
C ASP A 206 6.29 3.67 14.67
N MET A 207 7.35 4.46 14.52
CA MET A 207 8.33 4.71 15.59
C MET A 207 7.66 5.33 16.82
N ARG A 208 6.83 6.35 16.63
CA ARG A 208 6.05 6.98 17.70
C ARG A 208 5.15 5.98 18.41
N ALA A 209 4.51 5.07 17.65
CA ALA A 209 3.70 4.01 18.25
C ALA A 209 4.53 3.04 19.09
N ALA A 210 5.72 2.66 18.60
CA ALA A 210 6.66 1.80 19.32
C ALA A 210 7.14 2.45 20.64
N ILE A 211 7.55 3.71 20.60
CA ILE A 211 7.99 4.48 21.78
C ILE A 211 6.85 4.63 22.79
N ASN A 212 5.64 4.98 22.32
CA ASN A 212 4.47 5.11 23.21
C ASN A 212 4.10 3.78 23.87
N TRP A 213 4.19 2.66 23.14
CA TRP A 213 3.97 1.34 23.72
C TRP A 213 5.04 0.97 24.74
N HIS A 214 6.31 1.25 24.44
CA HIS A 214 7.44 0.99 25.33
C HIS A 214 7.31 1.77 26.64
N ARG A 215 6.92 3.05 26.55
CA ARG A 215 6.57 3.89 27.70
C ARG A 215 5.36 3.33 28.45
N GLY A 216 4.30 2.93 27.75
CA GLY A 216 3.09 2.35 28.36
C GLY A 216 3.33 1.07 29.16
N ARG A 217 4.45 0.37 28.90
CA ARG A 217 4.92 -0.78 29.71
C ARG A 217 5.73 -0.39 30.95
N GLY A 218 6.06 0.90 31.11
CA GLY A 218 6.88 1.43 32.19
C GLY A 218 8.39 1.25 31.98
N TYR A 219 8.84 0.94 30.76
CA TYR A 219 10.26 0.72 30.48
C TYR A 219 11.07 2.02 30.43
N CYS A 220 10.45 3.13 30.00
CA CYS A 220 11.05 4.47 30.01
C CYS A 220 10.30 5.38 30.99
N ARG A 221 11.03 6.19 31.77
CA ARG A 221 10.47 7.20 32.68
C ARG A 221 9.99 8.45 31.94
N GLU A 222 10.78 8.87 30.95
CA GLU A 222 10.60 10.14 30.24
C GLU A 222 9.57 10.05 29.11
N ILE A 223 9.05 11.20 28.71
CA ILE A 223 8.18 11.34 27.55
C ILE A 223 9.04 11.78 26.37
N VAL A 224 9.09 10.94 25.34
CA VAL A 224 9.87 11.19 24.13
C VAL A 224 8.88 11.51 23.01
N GLU A 225 8.91 12.74 22.53
CA GLU A 225 8.00 13.22 21.50
C GLU A 225 8.63 13.08 20.12
N VAL A 226 7.93 12.36 19.23
CA VAL A 226 8.37 12.21 17.83
C VAL A 226 7.70 13.29 16.99
N SER A 227 8.50 14.24 16.49
CA SER A 227 8.03 15.24 15.52
C SER A 227 7.65 14.56 14.20
N LEU A 228 6.56 15.02 13.58
CA LEU A 228 6.08 14.48 12.31
C LEU A 228 6.05 15.59 11.25
N PRO A 229 6.63 15.38 10.06
CA PRO A 229 6.62 16.38 8.99
C PRO A 229 5.19 16.66 8.55
N ALA A 230 4.91 17.88 8.07
CA ALA A 230 3.56 18.31 7.73
C ALA A 230 2.80 17.30 6.85
N LYS A 231 1.51 17.09 7.17
CA LYS A 231 0.67 16.17 6.40
C LYS A 231 0.49 16.72 5.00
N GLY A 232 0.73 15.88 3.98
CA GLY A 232 0.56 16.29 2.59
C GLY A 232 -0.88 16.73 2.30
N LYS A 233 -1.04 17.74 1.44
CA LYS A 233 -2.35 18.20 0.99
C LYS A 233 -3.11 17.02 0.37
N LYS A 234 -4.37 16.84 0.77
CA LYS A 234 -5.25 15.85 0.12
C LYS A 234 -5.45 16.30 -1.32
N LYS A 235 -5.08 15.45 -2.28
CA LYS A 235 -5.37 15.72 -3.69
C LYS A 235 -6.86 15.43 -3.93
N GLU A 236 -7.64 16.47 -4.13
CA GLU A 236 -9.07 16.36 -4.42
C GLU A 236 -9.25 16.14 -5.92
N HIS A 237 -9.42 14.88 -6.31
CA HIS A 237 -9.77 14.52 -7.67
C HIS A 237 -11.12 13.82 -7.67
N HIS A 238 -12.13 14.50 -8.19
CA HIS A 238 -13.41 13.88 -8.56
C HIS A 238 -13.61 14.06 -10.06
N LEU A 239 -14.34 13.15 -10.69
CA LEU A 239 -14.63 13.24 -12.12
C LEU A 239 -15.83 14.16 -12.35
N THR A 240 -15.71 15.08 -13.29
CA THR A 240 -16.90 15.68 -13.89
C THR A 240 -17.63 14.61 -14.71
N ARG A 241 -18.89 14.87 -15.10
CA ARG A 241 -19.61 13.97 -16.01
C ARG A 241 -18.88 13.78 -17.34
N HIS A 242 -18.26 14.84 -17.85
CA HIS A 242 -17.50 14.81 -19.09
C HIS A 242 -16.26 13.94 -18.96
N ASP A 243 -15.49 14.11 -17.88
CA ASP A 243 -14.28 13.31 -17.60
C ASP A 243 -14.63 11.84 -17.46
N ALA A 244 -15.71 11.53 -16.73
CA ALA A 244 -16.21 10.16 -16.59
C ALA A 244 -16.59 9.57 -17.97
N ALA A 245 -17.30 10.32 -18.82
CA ALA A 245 -17.67 9.86 -20.16
C ALA A 245 -16.44 9.64 -21.06
N HIS A 246 -15.48 10.57 -21.04
CA HIS A 246 -14.23 10.47 -21.78
C HIS A 246 -13.39 9.27 -21.32
N LEU A 247 -13.25 9.08 -20.01
CA LEU A 247 -12.54 7.94 -19.42
C LEU A 247 -13.19 6.60 -19.82
N LEU A 248 -14.52 6.50 -19.69
CA LEU A 248 -15.27 5.29 -20.06
C LEU A 248 -15.12 4.97 -21.55
N LEU A 249 -15.20 5.98 -22.42
CA LEU A 249 -15.03 5.82 -23.87
C LEU A 249 -13.61 5.38 -24.22
N GLY A 250 -12.60 5.97 -23.59
CA GLY A 250 -11.19 5.59 -23.74
C GLY A 250 -10.95 4.13 -23.34
N MET A 251 -11.41 3.73 -22.16
CA MET A 251 -11.35 2.34 -21.69
C MET A 251 -12.05 1.38 -22.65
N TRP A 252 -13.24 1.74 -23.15
CA TRP A 252 -14.00 0.88 -24.06
C TRP A 252 -13.30 0.70 -25.42
N ARG A 253 -12.64 1.75 -25.91
CA ARG A 253 -11.98 1.78 -27.23
C ARG A 253 -10.55 1.27 -27.20
N LYS A 254 -9.87 1.24 -26.06
CA LYS A 254 -8.47 0.80 -25.95
C LYS A 254 -8.28 -0.56 -26.62
N ARG A 255 -7.27 -0.63 -27.48
CA ARG A 255 -6.79 -1.86 -28.10
C ARG A 255 -5.36 -2.08 -27.62
N GLU A 256 -5.02 -3.34 -27.39
CA GLU A 256 -3.64 -3.71 -27.11
C GLU A 256 -2.78 -3.43 -28.35
N VAL A 257 -1.60 -2.85 -28.13
CA VAL A 257 -0.57 -2.70 -29.16
C VAL A 257 0.37 -3.88 -29.01
N MET A 258 0.57 -4.64 -30.10
CA MET A 258 1.53 -5.73 -30.14
C MET A 258 2.63 -5.40 -31.15
N SER A 259 3.86 -5.82 -30.86
CA SER A 259 4.92 -5.80 -31.86
C SER A 259 4.85 -7.09 -32.66
N VAL A 260 4.86 -6.97 -33.99
CA VAL A 260 4.97 -8.11 -34.90
C VAL A 260 6.28 -8.84 -34.61
N ARG A 261 6.23 -10.18 -34.60
CA ARG A 261 7.38 -11.01 -34.24
C ARG A 261 8.58 -10.75 -35.15
N LYS A 262 9.79 -10.92 -34.58
CA LYS A 262 11.06 -10.62 -35.26
C LYS A 262 11.38 -11.54 -36.45
N ASP A 263 10.75 -12.70 -36.51
CA ASP A 263 10.84 -13.69 -37.60
C ASP A 263 9.90 -13.37 -38.77
N SER A 264 9.10 -12.29 -38.69
CA SER A 264 8.24 -11.87 -39.79
C SER A 264 9.10 -11.31 -40.94
N PRO A 265 9.03 -11.90 -42.15
CA PRO A 265 9.90 -11.52 -43.26
C PRO A 265 9.73 -10.07 -43.75
N THR A 266 8.57 -9.46 -43.50
CA THR A 266 8.18 -8.17 -44.08
C THR A 266 7.81 -7.10 -43.05
N ARG A 267 7.49 -7.49 -41.81
CA ARG A 267 6.88 -6.60 -40.82
C ARG A 267 7.47 -6.74 -39.42
N ALA A 268 8.63 -7.38 -39.28
CA ALA A 268 9.29 -7.58 -38.00
C ALA A 268 9.45 -6.27 -37.22
N GLY A 269 8.99 -6.25 -35.97
CA GLY A 269 9.10 -5.09 -35.08
C GLY A 269 8.02 -4.01 -35.27
N GLU A 270 7.16 -4.11 -36.28
CA GLU A 270 6.07 -3.14 -36.48
C GLU A 270 5.05 -3.21 -35.34
N LYS A 271 4.61 -2.06 -34.83
CA LYS A 271 3.57 -1.97 -33.78
C LYS A 271 2.18 -1.98 -34.41
N VAL A 272 1.41 -3.04 -34.18
CA VAL A 272 0.06 -3.21 -34.75
C VAL A 272 -1.01 -3.28 -33.66
N LEU A 273 -2.22 -2.82 -33.99
CA LEU A 273 -3.37 -2.87 -33.08
C LEU A 273 -4.01 -4.26 -33.07
N SER A 274 -3.93 -4.92 -31.92
CA SER A 274 -4.58 -6.20 -31.62
C SER A 274 -6.10 -6.11 -31.63
N LYS A 275 -6.80 -7.23 -31.86
CA LYS A 275 -8.26 -7.30 -31.61
C LYS A 275 -8.60 -7.27 -30.11
N LYS A 276 -7.63 -7.56 -29.23
CA LYS A 276 -7.82 -7.59 -27.77
C LYS A 276 -8.18 -6.22 -27.20
N ARG A 277 -9.07 -6.24 -26.19
CA ARG A 277 -9.66 -5.05 -25.56
C ARG A 277 -9.35 -5.04 -24.06
N PRO A 278 -8.13 -4.64 -23.68
CA PRO A 278 -7.63 -4.86 -22.32
C PRO A 278 -8.41 -4.08 -21.26
N HIS A 279 -9.02 -2.92 -21.59
CA HIS A 279 -9.64 -2.05 -20.58
C HIS A 279 -11.17 -2.18 -20.46
N ARG A 280 -11.84 -3.07 -21.21
CA ARG A 280 -13.31 -3.18 -21.14
C ARG A 280 -13.83 -3.57 -19.75
N HIS A 281 -13.06 -4.37 -19.01
CA HIS A 281 -13.41 -4.72 -17.64
C HIS A 281 -13.32 -3.49 -16.71
N LEU A 282 -12.39 -2.56 -16.95
CA LEU A 282 -12.28 -1.30 -16.22
C LEU A 282 -13.49 -0.39 -16.45
N THR A 283 -14.15 -0.46 -17.61
CA THR A 283 -15.41 0.27 -17.84
C THR A 283 -16.49 -0.17 -16.85
N ARG A 284 -16.64 -1.48 -16.64
CA ARG A 284 -17.59 -2.05 -15.66
C ARG A 284 -17.21 -1.69 -14.23
N PHE A 285 -15.93 -1.81 -13.90
CA PHE A 285 -15.38 -1.39 -12.61
C PHE A 285 -15.68 0.09 -12.31
N THR A 286 -15.46 0.96 -13.29
CA THR A 286 -15.67 2.41 -13.18
C THR A 286 -17.14 2.75 -12.98
N LEU A 287 -18.03 2.12 -13.76
CA LEU A 287 -19.47 2.29 -13.61
C LEU A 287 -19.94 1.86 -12.21
N LEU A 288 -19.53 0.67 -11.75
CA LEU A 288 -19.91 0.21 -10.41
C LEU A 288 -19.39 1.17 -9.33
N GLY A 289 -18.16 1.67 -9.45
CA GLY A 289 -17.56 2.59 -8.50
C GLY A 289 -18.24 3.96 -8.41
N ILE A 290 -18.55 4.59 -9.54
CA ILE A 290 -19.17 5.93 -9.57
C ILE A 290 -20.61 5.88 -9.05
N TYR A 291 -21.36 4.83 -9.40
CA TYR A 291 -22.77 4.75 -9.07
C TYR A 291 -23.07 4.16 -7.70
N THR A 292 -22.14 3.43 -7.07
CA THR A 292 -22.36 2.84 -5.73
C THR A 292 -21.43 3.39 -4.66
N GLY A 293 -20.41 4.16 -5.05
CA GLY A 293 -19.38 4.68 -4.17
C GLY A 293 -18.58 3.60 -3.44
N THR A 294 -18.60 2.37 -3.94
CA THR A 294 -17.99 1.22 -3.27
C THR A 294 -16.46 1.28 -3.32
N ARG A 295 -15.80 0.72 -2.29
CA ARG A 295 -14.33 0.65 -2.25
C ARG A 295 -13.82 -0.31 -3.33
N ALA A 296 -12.69 0.03 -3.95
CA ALA A 296 -12.10 -0.73 -5.05
C ALA A 296 -11.95 -2.23 -4.77
N GLY A 297 -11.52 -2.61 -3.56
CA GLY A 297 -11.37 -4.01 -3.17
C GLY A 297 -12.70 -4.79 -3.15
N ALA A 298 -13.80 -4.16 -2.73
CA ALA A 298 -15.11 -4.81 -2.79
C ALA A 298 -15.63 -4.91 -4.22
N ILE A 299 -15.45 -3.88 -5.05
CA ILE A 299 -15.79 -3.94 -6.49
C ILE A 299 -15.03 -5.08 -7.19
N ALA A 300 -13.75 -5.26 -6.86
CA ALA A 300 -12.88 -6.29 -7.44
C ALA A 300 -13.34 -7.72 -7.10
N THR A 301 -13.94 -7.92 -5.92
CA THR A 301 -14.42 -9.24 -5.47
C THR A 301 -15.90 -9.48 -5.73
N ALA A 302 -16.60 -8.55 -6.37
CA ALA A 302 -18.05 -8.56 -6.56
C ALA A 302 -18.53 -9.74 -7.43
N ALA A 303 -19.01 -10.80 -6.77
CA ALA A 303 -19.56 -12.01 -7.39
C ALA A 303 -21.07 -11.88 -7.66
N PHE A 304 -21.61 -12.72 -8.52
CA PHE A 304 -23.06 -12.91 -8.65
C PHE A 304 -23.63 -13.93 -7.66
N GLU A 305 -22.76 -14.71 -7.01
CA GLU A 305 -23.12 -15.72 -6.02
C GLU A 305 -22.52 -15.41 -4.66
N ARG A 306 -23.07 -16.02 -3.60
CA ARG A 306 -22.65 -15.82 -2.21
C ARG A 306 -21.41 -16.65 -1.90
N ILE A 307 -20.26 -16.17 -2.35
CA ILE A 307 -18.96 -16.86 -2.15
C ILE A 307 -18.29 -16.37 -0.85
N PRO A 308 -17.86 -17.28 0.06
CA PRO A 308 -17.09 -16.91 1.25
C PRO A 308 -15.88 -16.03 0.94
N GLY A 309 -15.64 -15.01 1.76
CA GLY A 309 -14.54 -14.05 1.58
C GLY A 309 -14.74 -13.04 0.45
N ARG A 310 -15.90 -13.01 -0.21
CA ARG A 310 -16.20 -12.10 -1.33
C ARG A 310 -17.46 -11.28 -1.12
N SER A 311 -17.51 -10.11 -1.76
CA SER A 311 -18.74 -9.32 -1.86
C SER A 311 -19.61 -9.86 -2.99
N TRP A 312 -20.93 -9.63 -2.94
CA TRP A 312 -21.84 -10.23 -3.92
C TRP A 312 -23.02 -9.33 -4.28
N LEU A 313 -23.51 -9.48 -5.51
CA LEU A 313 -24.66 -8.76 -6.04
C LEU A 313 -25.83 -9.71 -6.20
N ASP A 314 -26.89 -9.43 -5.47
CA ASP A 314 -28.20 -10.00 -5.71
C ASP A 314 -28.84 -9.31 -6.92
N LEU A 315 -28.89 -10.02 -8.05
CA LEU A 315 -29.48 -9.47 -9.27
C LEU A 315 -31.00 -9.55 -9.27
N GLU A 316 -31.63 -10.33 -8.38
CA GLU A 316 -33.08 -10.41 -8.26
C GLU A 316 -33.59 -9.20 -7.48
N THR A 317 -33.06 -9.00 -6.27
CA THR A 317 -33.43 -7.85 -5.41
C THR A 317 -32.75 -6.54 -5.82
N GLY A 318 -31.68 -6.60 -6.61
CA GLY A 318 -30.91 -5.43 -7.01
C GLY A 318 -30.00 -4.89 -5.90
N MET A 319 -29.62 -5.74 -4.94
CA MET A 319 -28.82 -5.36 -3.79
C MET A 319 -27.35 -5.73 -3.98
N PHE A 320 -26.44 -4.81 -3.64
CA PHE A 320 -25.02 -5.08 -3.57
C PHE A 320 -24.56 -5.18 -2.11
N HIS A 321 -24.25 -6.40 -1.69
CA HIS A 321 -23.68 -6.69 -0.38
C HIS A 321 -22.17 -6.49 -0.41
N ARG A 322 -21.74 -5.30 0.05
CA ARG A 322 -20.36 -4.81 -0.05
C ARG A 322 -19.41 -5.42 0.97
N LEU A 323 -19.93 -5.90 2.10
CA LEU A 323 -19.19 -6.66 3.09
C LEU A 323 -19.00 -8.08 2.55
N ALA A 324 -17.77 -8.58 2.66
CA ALA A 324 -17.48 -9.94 2.19
C ALA A 324 -18.18 -10.98 3.07
N VAL A 325 -18.68 -12.05 2.47
CA VAL A 325 -19.36 -13.14 3.20
C VAL A 325 -18.40 -13.73 4.23
N GLY A 326 -18.84 -13.80 5.49
CA GLY A 326 -18.03 -14.30 6.61
C GLY A 326 -17.09 -13.27 7.25
N GLN A 327 -17.05 -12.02 6.78
CA GLN A 327 -16.28 -10.95 7.42
C GLN A 327 -17.14 -10.21 8.45
N GLY A 328 -16.57 -9.97 9.64
CA GLY A 328 -17.21 -9.15 10.67
C GLY A 328 -17.26 -7.67 10.30
N GLU A 329 -18.28 -6.96 10.78
CA GLU A 329 -18.36 -5.52 10.60
C GLU A 329 -17.22 -4.81 11.33
N THR A 330 -16.65 -3.80 10.69
CA THR A 330 -15.61 -2.95 11.28
C THR A 330 -16.06 -1.50 11.29
N ASN A 331 -15.31 -0.64 12.01
CA ASN A 331 -15.49 0.82 11.95
C ASN A 331 -15.50 1.38 10.51
N LYS A 332 -14.87 0.68 9.56
CA LYS A 332 -15.01 0.96 8.13
C LYS A 332 -16.26 0.26 7.59
N ARG A 333 -17.43 0.81 7.92
CA ARG A 333 -18.73 0.27 7.51
C ARG A 333 -18.77 0.00 5.99
N GLN A 334 -19.36 -1.15 5.63
CA GLN A 334 -19.62 -1.58 4.25
C GLN A 334 -21.09 -2.01 4.12
N PRO A 335 -22.05 -1.12 4.40
CA PRO A 335 -23.46 -1.51 4.43
C PRO A 335 -23.89 -2.00 3.05
N PRO A 336 -24.91 -2.86 2.93
CA PRO A 336 -25.48 -3.18 1.63
C PRO A 336 -25.98 -1.91 0.91
N VAL A 337 -26.02 -1.95 -0.42
CA VAL A 337 -26.44 -0.79 -1.22
C VAL A 337 -27.31 -1.20 -2.40
N ARG A 338 -28.43 -0.52 -2.60
CA ARG A 338 -29.27 -0.73 -3.78
C ARG A 338 -28.54 -0.23 -5.02
N ILE A 339 -28.49 -1.08 -6.04
CA ILE A 339 -27.88 -0.76 -7.34
C ILE A 339 -28.85 0.14 -8.11
N PRO A 340 -28.41 1.28 -8.66
CA PRO A 340 -29.28 2.10 -9.51
C PRO A 340 -29.83 1.32 -10.70
N ASP A 341 -31.12 1.49 -11.01
CA ASP A 341 -31.86 0.62 -11.95
C ASP A 341 -31.22 0.52 -13.34
N ARG A 342 -30.69 1.63 -13.86
CA ARG A 342 -29.96 1.63 -15.15
C ARG A 342 -28.69 0.80 -15.10
N LEU A 343 -27.93 0.90 -14.00
CA LEU A 343 -26.74 0.09 -13.81
C LEU A 343 -27.12 -1.38 -13.64
N LEU A 344 -28.17 -1.69 -12.88
CA LEU A 344 -28.69 -3.04 -12.70
C LEU A 344 -29.09 -3.67 -14.04
N ALA A 345 -29.77 -2.92 -14.91
CA ALA A 345 -30.14 -3.37 -16.25
C ALA A 345 -28.90 -3.70 -17.12
N HIS A 346 -27.83 -2.91 -17.01
CA HIS A 346 -26.56 -3.20 -17.67
C HIS A 346 -25.90 -4.46 -17.11
N ILE A 347 -25.86 -4.63 -15.78
CA ILE A 347 -25.26 -5.79 -15.12
C ILE A 347 -26.00 -7.08 -15.51
N ARG A 348 -27.34 -7.08 -15.44
CA ARG A 348 -28.18 -8.20 -15.90
C ARG A 348 -27.91 -8.54 -17.37
N ARG A 349 -27.76 -7.54 -18.23
CA ARG A 349 -27.39 -7.73 -19.65
C ARG A 349 -26.00 -8.33 -19.80
N TRP A 350 -25.01 -7.89 -19.03
CA TRP A 350 -23.65 -8.43 -19.10
C TRP A 350 -23.60 -9.90 -18.68
N LYS A 351 -24.36 -10.29 -17.64
CA LYS A 351 -24.49 -11.69 -17.21
C LYS A 351 -25.15 -12.53 -18.29
N ARG A 352 -26.31 -12.09 -18.81
CA ARG A 352 -27.03 -12.80 -19.87
C ARG A 352 -26.20 -13.01 -21.15
N LEU A 353 -25.39 -12.03 -21.54
CA LEU A 353 -24.53 -12.12 -22.73
C LEU A 353 -23.20 -12.85 -22.47
N GLY A 354 -22.97 -13.37 -21.27
CA GLY A 354 -21.73 -14.07 -20.92
C GLY A 354 -20.48 -13.18 -20.91
N VAL A 355 -20.64 -11.85 -20.87
CA VAL A 355 -19.51 -10.90 -20.83
C VAL A 355 -18.87 -10.89 -19.45
N SER A 356 -19.67 -11.10 -18.40
CA SER A 356 -19.23 -11.35 -17.03
C SER A 356 -20.05 -12.52 -16.49
N LYS A 357 -19.40 -13.62 -16.10
CA LYS A 357 -20.05 -14.89 -15.83
C LYS A 357 -20.33 -15.10 -14.35
N ASP A 358 -19.28 -15.07 -13.55
CA ASP A 358 -19.27 -15.36 -12.11
C ASP A 358 -19.11 -14.07 -11.30
N TYR A 359 -18.41 -13.09 -11.87
CA TYR A 359 -18.12 -11.78 -11.25
C TYR A 359 -18.54 -10.64 -12.16
N VAL A 360 -18.91 -9.50 -11.56
CA VAL A 360 -19.27 -8.28 -12.31
C VAL A 360 -18.09 -7.77 -13.13
N VAL A 361 -16.89 -7.85 -12.56
CA VAL A 361 -15.65 -7.36 -13.17
C VAL A 361 -14.69 -8.53 -13.37
N GLU A 362 -14.72 -9.07 -14.60
CA GLU A 362 -13.83 -10.15 -15.02
C GLU A 362 -12.85 -9.70 -16.09
N PHE A 363 -11.65 -10.29 -16.04
CA PHE A 363 -10.65 -10.21 -17.08
C PHE A 363 -10.17 -11.62 -17.44
N ASN A 364 -10.25 -11.98 -18.72
CA ASN A 364 -9.91 -13.32 -19.22
C ASN A 364 -10.59 -14.48 -18.46
N GLY A 365 -11.85 -14.30 -18.05
CA GLY A 365 -12.62 -15.32 -17.33
C GLY A 365 -12.29 -15.46 -15.84
N ALA A 366 -11.42 -14.61 -15.29
CA ALA A 366 -11.07 -14.59 -13.88
C ALA A 366 -11.49 -13.26 -13.22
N PRO A 367 -11.75 -13.23 -11.91
CA PRO A 367 -11.97 -11.99 -11.18
C PRO A 367 -10.71 -11.13 -11.19
N VAL A 368 -10.89 -9.82 -11.26
CA VAL A 368 -9.76 -8.88 -11.18
C VAL A 368 -9.33 -8.73 -9.72
N GLU A 369 -8.03 -8.81 -9.45
CA GLU A 369 -7.50 -8.61 -8.09
C GLU A 369 -7.11 -7.16 -7.82
N GLN A 370 -6.44 -6.54 -8.79
CA GLN A 370 -5.97 -5.17 -8.69
C GLN A 370 -6.19 -4.44 -10.02
N VAL A 371 -6.81 -3.27 -9.93
CA VAL A 371 -7.05 -2.41 -11.11
C VAL A 371 -6.07 -1.24 -11.19
N ASN A 372 -5.24 -1.00 -10.17
CA ASN A 372 -4.49 0.25 -10.02
C ASN A 372 -3.62 0.58 -11.24
N LYS A 373 -2.89 -0.41 -11.78
CA LYS A 373 -2.01 -0.22 -12.94
C LYS A 373 -2.83 0.13 -14.20
N GLY A 374 -3.79 -0.73 -14.56
CA GLY A 374 -4.63 -0.51 -15.75
C GLY A 374 -5.49 0.76 -15.66
N PHE A 375 -6.00 1.08 -14.47
CA PHE A 375 -6.74 2.31 -14.22
C PHE A 375 -5.84 3.54 -14.34
N GLY A 376 -4.61 3.49 -13.82
CA GLY A 376 -3.61 4.55 -13.99
C GLY A 376 -3.29 4.82 -15.46
N VAL A 377 -3.10 3.77 -16.26
CA VAL A 377 -2.92 3.90 -17.72
C VAL A 377 -4.16 4.53 -18.37
N ALA A 378 -5.37 4.08 -17.99
CA ALA A 378 -6.60 4.63 -18.54
C ALA A 378 -6.82 6.11 -18.18
N LEU A 379 -6.42 6.53 -16.98
CA LEU A 379 -6.43 7.93 -16.58
C LEU A 379 -5.43 8.75 -17.39
N ALA A 380 -4.19 8.28 -17.52
CA ALA A 380 -3.16 8.95 -18.32
C ALA A 380 -3.57 9.10 -19.79
N ASP A 381 -4.11 8.04 -20.40
CA ASP A 381 -4.69 8.07 -21.77
C ASP A 381 -5.81 9.11 -21.91
N ALA A 382 -6.52 9.42 -20.82
CA ALA A 382 -7.59 10.41 -20.77
C ALA A 382 -7.14 11.81 -20.33
N GLY A 383 -5.84 12.02 -20.06
CA GLY A 383 -5.31 13.28 -19.54
C GLY A 383 -5.71 13.57 -18.08
N LEU A 384 -6.06 12.55 -17.31
CA LEU A 384 -6.54 12.66 -15.93
C LEU A 384 -5.50 12.11 -14.94
N GLN A 385 -5.58 12.55 -13.69
CA GLN A 385 -4.77 12.02 -12.59
C GLN A 385 -5.66 11.53 -11.45
N GLY A 386 -5.24 10.45 -10.78
CA GLY A 386 -6.00 9.90 -9.67
C GLY A 386 -5.72 8.43 -9.43
N SER A 387 -6.63 7.80 -8.68
CA SER A 387 -6.61 6.37 -8.37
C SER A 387 -8.05 5.86 -8.34
N PRO A 388 -8.29 4.53 -8.32
CA PRO A 388 -9.64 3.98 -8.19
C PRO A 388 -10.46 4.56 -7.01
N HIS A 389 -9.80 5.09 -5.97
CA HIS A 389 -10.49 5.75 -4.86
C HIS A 389 -11.27 7.01 -5.28
N MET A 390 -10.84 7.68 -6.37
CA MET A 390 -11.52 8.86 -6.91
C MET A 390 -12.96 8.58 -7.34
N LEU A 391 -13.30 7.32 -7.67
CA LEU A 391 -14.67 6.95 -8.03
C LEU A 391 -15.63 7.12 -6.86
N ARG A 392 -15.16 6.82 -5.64
CA ARG A 392 -15.91 7.06 -4.41
C ARG A 392 -16.03 8.56 -4.12
N HIS A 393 -14.96 9.34 -4.33
CA HIS A 393 -15.03 10.79 -4.23
C HIS A 393 -16.04 11.37 -5.23
N THR A 394 -16.02 10.89 -6.46
CA THR A 394 -16.96 11.26 -7.53
C THR A 394 -18.40 10.95 -7.13
N CYS A 395 -18.67 9.75 -6.60
CA CYS A 395 -19.99 9.39 -6.09
C CYS A 395 -20.46 10.35 -4.99
N ALA A 396 -19.60 10.63 -4.00
CA ALA A 396 -19.91 11.55 -2.90
C ALA A 396 -20.20 12.96 -3.38
N SER A 397 -19.32 13.52 -4.22
CA SER A 397 -19.51 14.85 -4.82
C SER A 397 -20.79 14.91 -5.64
N TRP A 398 -21.10 13.89 -6.46
CA TRP A 398 -22.30 13.88 -7.28
C TRP A 398 -23.60 13.78 -6.46
N LEU A 399 -23.61 13.04 -5.36
CA LEU A 399 -24.75 12.98 -4.45
C LEU A 399 -25.03 14.37 -3.85
N LEU A 400 -23.98 15.03 -3.34
CA LEU A 400 -24.12 16.35 -2.72
C LEU A 400 -24.42 17.47 -3.73
N GLN A 401 -23.84 17.43 -4.92
CA GLN A 401 -24.14 18.36 -6.03
C GLN A 401 -25.59 18.23 -6.51
N ARG A 402 -26.21 17.06 -6.35
CA ARG A 402 -27.62 16.81 -6.69
C ARG A 402 -28.58 17.13 -5.54
N GLY A 403 -28.07 17.63 -4.41
CA GLY A 403 -28.89 18.01 -3.26
C GLY A 403 -29.43 16.84 -2.45
N VAL A 404 -28.79 15.66 -2.52
CA VAL A 404 -29.10 14.56 -1.60
C VAL A 404 -28.68 14.98 -0.19
N ARG A 405 -29.53 14.68 0.81
CA ARG A 405 -29.23 14.99 2.20
C ARG A 405 -27.91 14.32 2.62
N SER A 406 -27.06 15.05 3.33
CA SER A 406 -25.75 14.58 3.79
C SER A 406 -25.84 13.27 4.58
N TRP A 407 -26.86 13.13 5.42
CA TRP A 407 -27.14 11.91 6.17
C TRP A 407 -27.38 10.70 5.25
N ASP A 408 -28.25 10.83 4.24
CA ASP A 408 -28.56 9.75 3.28
C ASP A 408 -27.32 9.39 2.46
N ALA A 409 -26.57 10.40 1.98
CA ALA A 409 -25.33 10.19 1.25
C ALA A 409 -24.25 9.50 2.10
N ALA A 410 -24.14 9.85 3.37
CA ALA A 410 -23.19 9.23 4.31
C ALA A 410 -23.53 7.75 4.55
N HIS A 411 -24.81 7.43 4.76
CA HIS A 411 -25.30 6.06 4.91
C HIS A 411 -25.09 5.25 3.62
N TYR A 412 -25.41 5.83 2.46
CA TYR A 412 -25.18 5.21 1.16
C TYR A 412 -23.73 4.82 0.95
N LEU A 413 -22.80 5.70 1.33
CA LEU A 413 -21.37 5.46 1.18
C LEU A 413 -20.81 4.58 2.31
N GLY A 414 -21.47 4.46 3.46
CA GLY A 414 -20.91 3.78 4.63
C GLY A 414 -19.78 4.56 5.28
N MET A 415 -19.99 5.85 5.53
CA MET A 415 -19.13 6.72 6.35
C MET A 415 -19.97 7.55 7.32
N SER A 416 -19.35 8.19 8.32
CA SER A 416 -20.08 9.14 9.15
C SER A 416 -20.36 10.43 8.39
N GLU A 417 -21.47 11.08 8.73
CA GLU A 417 -21.85 12.38 8.15
C GLU A 417 -20.77 13.44 8.40
N ARG A 418 -20.17 13.46 9.59
CA ARG A 418 -19.03 14.34 9.90
C ARG A 418 -17.89 14.18 8.90
N ILE A 419 -17.46 12.95 8.62
CA ILE A 419 -16.37 12.67 7.66
C ILE A 419 -16.77 13.10 6.25
N LEU A 420 -18.04 12.90 5.87
CA LEU A 420 -18.57 13.34 4.59
C LEU A 420 -18.48 14.87 4.47
N LEU A 421 -18.98 15.61 5.46
CA LEU A 421 -18.98 17.07 5.44
C LEU A 421 -17.56 17.65 5.49
N GLU A 422 -16.69 17.15 6.38
CA GLU A 422 -15.29 17.56 6.45
C GLU A 422 -14.53 17.38 5.11
N THR A 423 -14.96 16.42 4.29
CA THR A 423 -14.26 16.10 3.03
C THR A 423 -14.94 16.66 1.79
N TYR A 424 -16.27 16.82 1.80
CA TYR A 424 -17.05 17.10 0.58
C TYR A 424 -18.07 18.24 0.73
N ALA A 425 -18.20 18.89 1.90
CA ALA A 425 -19.23 19.91 2.10
C ALA A 425 -19.19 21.05 1.07
N HIS A 426 -18.00 21.39 0.57
CA HIS A 426 -17.80 22.42 -0.45
C HIS A 426 -18.47 22.10 -1.80
N TRP A 427 -18.84 20.84 -2.07
CA TRP A 427 -19.59 20.44 -3.26
C TRP A 427 -21.11 20.48 -3.09
N HIS A 428 -21.61 20.76 -1.89
CA HIS A 428 -23.04 20.78 -1.67
C HIS A 428 -23.68 21.90 -2.49
N ALA A 429 -24.75 21.60 -3.23
CA ALA A 429 -25.41 22.56 -4.11
C ALA A 429 -25.88 23.83 -3.35
N SER A 430 -26.14 23.70 -2.05
CA SER A 430 -26.53 24.82 -1.18
C SER A 430 -25.39 25.43 -0.37
N TYR A 431 -24.12 25.02 -0.56
CA TYR A 431 -22.98 25.48 0.26
C TYR A 431 -22.77 27.01 0.18
N GLN A 432 -23.12 27.64 -0.94
CA GLN A 432 -23.06 29.10 -1.12
C GLN A 432 -24.41 29.74 -1.48
N ALA A 433 -25.46 28.94 -1.71
CA ALA A 433 -26.74 29.46 -2.20
C ALA A 433 -27.47 30.35 -1.17
N SER A 434 -27.28 30.10 0.13
CA SER A 434 -27.81 30.96 1.20
C SER A 434 -27.02 32.26 1.37
N ILE A 435 -25.73 32.28 1.00
CA ILE A 435 -24.87 33.46 1.11
C ILE A 435 -25.16 34.46 -0.02
N ALA A 436 -25.57 33.99 -1.21
CA ALA A 436 -25.82 34.83 -2.38
C ALA A 436 -27.23 35.50 -2.42
N GLY A 437 -28.00 35.48 -1.33
CA GLY A 437 -29.29 36.18 -1.23
C GLY A 437 -30.41 35.67 -2.15
N GLY A 438 -30.19 34.57 -2.87
CA GLY A 438 -31.19 33.99 -3.77
C GLY A 438 -32.32 33.32 -2.99
N ARG A 439 -33.57 33.72 -3.23
CA ARG A 439 -34.75 33.06 -2.66
C ARG A 439 -34.66 31.55 -2.94
N LYS A 440 -34.67 30.78 -1.85
CA LYS A 440 -34.68 29.32 -1.83
C LYS A 440 -35.91 28.83 -2.61
N ARG A 441 -35.74 28.35 -3.84
CA ARG A 441 -36.72 27.40 -4.39
C ARG A 441 -36.49 26.11 -3.60
N GLU A 442 -37.32 25.85 -2.59
CA GLU A 442 -37.36 24.56 -1.91
C GLU A 442 -37.75 23.49 -2.92
N ARG A 443 -36.75 22.94 -3.61
CA ARG A 443 -36.89 21.65 -4.25
C ARG A 443 -36.76 20.63 -3.12
N PRO A 444 -37.68 19.65 -3.01
CA PRO A 444 -37.48 18.54 -2.09
C PRO A 444 -36.12 17.91 -2.39
N ALA A 445 -35.38 17.52 -1.35
CA ALA A 445 -34.11 16.83 -1.52
C ALA A 445 -34.35 15.61 -2.40
N ALA A 446 -33.55 15.44 -3.46
CA ALA A 446 -33.68 14.28 -4.32
C ALA A 446 -33.50 13.03 -3.46
N GLU A 447 -34.45 12.11 -3.53
CA GLU A 447 -34.30 10.82 -2.86
C GLU A 447 -33.09 10.08 -3.42
N LEU A 448 -32.51 9.17 -2.65
CA LEU A 448 -31.28 8.48 -3.03
C LEU A 448 -31.43 7.67 -4.34
N HIS A 449 -32.62 7.13 -4.58
CA HIS A 449 -32.97 6.42 -5.81
C HIS A 449 -33.03 7.39 -7.00
N ASP A 450 -33.57 8.58 -6.77
CA ASP A 450 -33.67 9.70 -7.71
C ASP A 450 -32.32 10.35 -8.01
N ALA A 451 -31.41 10.37 -7.05
CA ALA A 451 -30.10 10.96 -7.23
C ALA A 451 -29.33 10.36 -8.40
N PHE A 452 -29.60 9.10 -8.77
CA PHE A 452 -29.06 8.46 -9.98
C PHE A 452 -30.11 8.12 -11.05
N SER A 453 -31.41 8.11 -10.70
CA SER A 453 -32.51 7.76 -11.61
C SER A 453 -33.35 8.94 -12.10
N VAL A 454 -33.56 9.98 -11.29
CA VAL A 454 -34.36 11.15 -11.69
C VAL A 454 -33.60 11.85 -12.77
N HIS A 455 -34.26 11.85 -13.93
CA HIS A 455 -34.17 12.86 -14.95
C HIS A 455 -32.84 13.62 -14.89
N TYR A 456 -31.94 13.17 -15.75
CA TYR A 456 -31.17 14.06 -16.62
C TYR A 456 -31.81 15.46 -16.60
N HIS A 457 -31.03 16.53 -16.68
CA HIS A 457 -31.60 17.71 -17.33
C HIS A 457 -31.94 17.26 -18.76
N ARG A 458 -33.05 16.54 -18.96
CA ARG A 458 -33.34 15.73 -20.14
C ARG A 458 -33.22 16.65 -21.32
N ASP A 459 -33.74 17.86 -21.14
CA ASP A 459 -33.73 18.92 -22.12
C ASP A 459 -32.32 19.49 -22.34
N GLN A 460 -31.51 19.72 -21.30
CA GLN A 460 -30.15 20.24 -21.46
C GLN A 460 -29.17 19.20 -22.04
N ASP A 461 -29.22 17.96 -21.55
CA ASP A 461 -28.41 16.84 -22.01
C ASP A 461 -28.86 16.37 -23.41
N LEU A 462 -30.17 16.40 -23.72
CA LEU A 462 -30.66 16.19 -25.10
C LEU A 462 -30.24 17.34 -26.00
N ALA A 463 -30.31 18.60 -25.56
CA ALA A 463 -29.84 19.74 -26.33
C ALA A 463 -28.34 19.62 -26.63
N LEU A 464 -27.52 19.26 -25.63
CA LEU A 464 -26.09 19.04 -25.80
C LEU A 464 -25.80 17.84 -26.71
N ALA A 465 -26.54 16.74 -26.56
CA ALA A 465 -26.43 15.57 -27.42
C ALA A 465 -26.86 15.86 -28.87
N MET A 466 -27.91 16.66 -29.07
CA MET A 466 -28.37 17.14 -30.37
C MET A 466 -27.32 18.05 -31.00
N ALA A 467 -26.79 19.03 -30.27
CA ALA A 467 -25.71 19.90 -30.73
C ALA A 467 -24.46 19.10 -31.12
N ASN A 468 -24.05 18.12 -30.30
CA ASN A 468 -22.92 17.25 -30.58
C ASN A 468 -23.14 16.33 -31.79
N ARG A 469 -24.38 15.83 -31.98
CA ARG A 469 -24.77 15.06 -33.15
C ARG A 469 -24.70 15.91 -34.40
N ASP A 470 -25.26 17.11 -34.36
CA ASP A 470 -25.35 18.01 -35.50
C ASP A 470 -23.95 18.52 -35.90
N ALA A 471 -23.08 18.81 -34.92
CA ALA A 471 -21.66 19.09 -35.15
C ALA A 471 -20.88 17.90 -35.75
N ARG A 472 -21.27 16.65 -35.42
CA ARG A 472 -20.67 15.44 -35.99
C ARG A 472 -21.14 15.19 -37.42
N LEU A 473 -22.42 15.43 -37.70
CA LEU A 473 -23.00 15.36 -39.05
C LEU A 473 -22.35 16.41 -39.96
N LYS A 474 -22.21 17.66 -39.50
CA LYS A 474 -21.52 18.74 -40.21
C LYS A 474 -20.06 18.38 -40.53
N ARG A 475 -19.29 17.88 -39.55
CA ARG A 475 -17.91 17.42 -39.76
C ARG A 475 -17.77 16.29 -40.78
N ARG A 476 -18.82 15.49 -41.00
CA ARG A 476 -18.82 14.35 -41.94
C ARG A 476 -19.48 14.67 -43.27
N GLY A 477 -19.91 15.92 -43.50
CA GLY A 477 -20.66 16.30 -44.71
C GLY A 477 -22.03 15.63 -44.84
N LEU A 478 -22.56 15.08 -43.75
CA LEU A 478 -23.83 14.35 -43.75
C LEU A 478 -24.98 15.26 -43.33
N LYS A 479 -26.09 15.25 -44.06
CA LYS A 479 -27.32 15.95 -43.67
C LYS A 479 -28.14 15.10 -42.71
N ARG A 480 -28.89 15.74 -41.81
CA ARG A 480 -29.80 15.06 -40.88
C ARG A 480 -30.96 14.44 -41.68
N ARG A 481 -31.13 13.12 -41.57
CA ARG A 481 -32.31 12.43 -42.11
C ARG A 481 -33.54 12.74 -41.24
N SER A 482 -34.51 13.46 -41.79
CA SER A 482 -35.91 13.54 -41.35
C SER A 482 -36.80 12.65 -42.23
N LEU A 483 -38.03 12.37 -41.78
CA LEU A 483 -39.06 11.72 -42.60
C LEU A 483 -39.27 12.45 -43.94
N THR A 484 -39.20 13.79 -43.93
CA THR A 484 -39.27 14.63 -45.12
C THR A 484 -38.10 14.42 -46.09
N THR A 485 -36.87 14.27 -45.60
CA THR A 485 -35.72 13.93 -46.47
C THR A 485 -35.69 12.46 -46.88
N ALA A 486 -36.29 11.55 -46.10
CA ALA A 486 -36.41 10.15 -46.46
C ALA A 486 -37.47 9.97 -47.56
N ALA A 487 -38.60 10.68 -47.47
CA ALA A 487 -39.66 10.69 -48.47
C ALA A 487 -39.29 11.41 -49.78
N LYS A 488 -38.24 12.25 -49.78
CA LYS A 488 -37.68 12.86 -51.00
C LYS A 488 -36.57 12.02 -51.65
N ALA A 489 -36.08 10.99 -50.95
CA ALA A 489 -35.00 10.12 -51.41
C ALA A 489 -35.49 8.72 -51.85
N ALA A 490 -36.74 8.39 -51.51
CA ALA A 490 -37.55 7.36 -52.16
C ALA A 490 -38.33 8.02 -53.29
#